data_AF-A0A9X4NE12-F1
#
_entry.id   AF-A0A9X4NE12-F1
#
_cell.length_a   1.000
_cell.length_b   1.000
_cell.length_c   1.000
_cell.angle_alpha   90.00
_cell.angle_beta   90.00
_cell.angle_gamma   90.00
#
_symmetry.space_group_name_H-M   'P 1'
#
loop_
_entity.id
_entity.type
_entity.pdbx_description
1 polymer ?
#
loop_
_entity_poly.entity_id
_entity_poly.type
_entity_poly.pdbx_seq_one_letter_code
_entity_poly.pdbx_strand_id
1 'polypeptide(L)' 'MKPIISKLFEEIDELEEELEYYSKHDMFHQAHFKKYQIVIRRDFIKKISNALNPQIPEPWASMTADEIIKGLGVYR' A
#
# COMPACT_ATOMS: atom_id res chain seq x y z
N MET A 1 -7.79 10.51 1.29
CA MET A 1 -6.63 9.59 1.37
C MET A 1 -5.90 9.87 2.69
N LYS A 2 -5.33 8.86 3.39
CA LYS A 2 -4.61 9.14 4.66
C LYS A 2 -3.37 10.01 4.38
N PRO A 3 -3.06 11.03 5.20
CA PRO A 3 -1.94 11.95 4.96
C PRO A 3 -0.60 11.26 4.69
N ILE A 4 -0.32 10.16 5.41
CA ILE A 4 0.91 9.37 5.24
C ILE A 4 0.96 8.67 3.88
N ILE A 5 -0.17 8.13 3.39
CA ILE A 5 -0.22 7.48 2.08
C ILE A 5 -0.04 8.52 0.98
N SER A 6 -0.68 9.69 1.10
CA SER A 6 -0.52 10.79 0.14
C SER A 6 0.93 11.24 0.05
N LYS A 7 1.61 11.45 1.18
CA LYS A 7 3.04 11.78 1.21
C LYS A 7 3.91 10.70 0.54
N LEU A 8 3.60 9.42 0.73
CA LEU A 8 4.35 8.34 0.08
C LEU A 8 4.17 8.32 -1.45
N PHE A 9 3.03 8.76 -1.97
CA PHE A 9 2.83 8.94 -3.41
C PHE A 9 3.63 10.13 -3.94
N GLU A 10 3.58 11.28 -3.24
CA GLU A 10 4.40 12.45 -3.60
C GLU A 10 5.90 12.09 -3.65
N GLU A 11 6.40 11.36 -2.65
CA GLU A 11 7.80 10.88 -2.65
C GLU A 11 8.11 9.90 -3.79
N ILE A 12 7.12 9.12 -4.25
CA ILE A 12 7.32 8.23 -5.41
C ILE A 12 7.43 9.06 -6.68
N ASP A 13 6.58 10.06 -6.87
CA ASP A 13 6.59 10.93 -8.04
C ASP A 13 7.95 11.64 -8.16
N GLU A 14 8.47 12.21 -7.07
CA GLU A 14 9.82 12.82 -7.02
C GLU A 14 10.93 11.82 -7.40
N LEU A 15 10.86 10.58 -6.90
CA LEU A 15 11.85 9.56 -7.21
C LEU A 15 11.77 9.07 -8.66
N GLU A 16 10.57 9.08 -9.26
CA GLU A 16 10.37 8.72 -10.67
C GLU A 16 10.97 9.79 -11.59
N GLU A 17 10.83 11.08 -11.26
CA GLU A 17 11.50 12.18 -11.97
C GLU A 17 13.03 12.07 -11.86
N GLU A 18 13.56 11.84 -10.66
CA GLU A 18 15.00 11.65 -10.45
C GLU A 18 15.53 10.42 -11.18
N LEU A 19 14.76 9.33 -11.19
CA LEU A 19 15.10 8.11 -11.92
C LEU A 19 15.22 8.38 -13.42
N GLU A 20 14.26 9.11 -13.99
CA GLU A 20 14.29 9.49 -15.40
C GLU A 20 15.53 10.34 -15.70
N TYR A 21 15.81 11.34 -14.86
CA TYR A 21 17.00 12.17 -14.98
C TYR A 21 18.29 11.32 -14.99
N TYR A 22 18.50 10.47 -13.97
CA TYR A 22 19.71 9.67 -13.87
C TYR A 22 19.84 8.63 -14.99
N SER A 23 18.71 8.08 -15.45
CA SER A 23 18.70 7.12 -16.56
C SER A 23 19.11 7.78 -17.87
N LYS A 24 18.76 9.05 -18.10
CA LYS A 24 19.17 9.82 -19.30
C LYS A 24 20.64 10.25 -19.29
N HIS A 25 21.29 10.25 -18.13
CA HIS A 25 22.68 10.70 -17.97
C HIS A 25 23.65 9.52 -17.70
N ASP A 26 23.24 8.27 -17.98
CA ASP A 26 24.02 7.05 -17.75
C ASP A 26 24.54 6.90 -16.29
N MET A 27 23.80 7.46 -15.33
CA MET A 27 24.12 7.40 -13.90
C MET A 27 23.52 6.13 -13.28
N PHE A 28 24.03 4.97 -13.72
CA PHE A 28 23.44 3.65 -13.44
C PHE A 28 23.23 3.35 -11.94
N HIS A 29 24.21 3.69 -11.09
CA HIS A 29 24.11 3.42 -9.66
C HIS A 29 23.02 4.26 -8.99
N GLN A 30 22.89 5.52 -9.38
CA GLN A 30 21.88 6.44 -8.86
C GLN A 30 20.50 6.01 -9.34
N ALA A 31 20.34 5.72 -10.63
CA ALA A 31 19.10 5.19 -11.18
C ALA A 31 18.67 3.89 -10.49
N HIS A 32 19.61 2.96 -10.27
CA HIS A 32 19.32 1.72 -9.55
C HIS A 32 18.86 1.98 -8.10
N PHE A 33 19.52 2.91 -7.40
CA PHE A 33 19.15 3.29 -6.04
C PHE A 33 17.74 3.91 -5.99
N LYS A 34 17.37 4.77 -6.95
CA LYS A 34 16.02 5.36 -7.03
C LYS A 34 14.94 4.31 -7.30
N LYS A 35 15.18 3.37 -8.21
CA LYS A 35 14.28 2.22 -8.42
C LYS A 35 14.03 1.45 -7.12
N TYR A 36 15.07 1.16 -6.36
CA TYR A 36 14.94 0.47 -5.08
C TYR A 36 14.12 1.27 -4.06
N GLN A 37 14.37 2.59 -3.98
CA GLN A 37 13.61 3.50 -3.12
C GLN A 37 12.11 3.57 -3.46
N ILE A 38 11.74 3.50 -4.74
CA ILE A 38 10.34 3.44 -5.21
C ILE A 38 9.68 2.15 -4.77
N VAL A 39 10.35 1.00 -4.94
CA VAL A 39 9.81 -0.32 -4.54
C VAL A 39 9.47 -0.35 -3.05
N ILE A 40 10.38 0.15 -2.20
CA ILE A 40 10.15 0.24 -0.75
C ILE A 40 8.89 1.04 -0.41
N ARG A 41 8.69 2.20 -1.05
CA ARG A 41 7.54 3.07 -0.78
C ARG A 41 6.23 2.42 -1.21
N ARG A 42 6.21 1.77 -2.38
CA ARG A 42 5.07 0.98 -2.84
C ARG A 42 4.72 -0.15 -1.86
N ASP A 43 5.72 -0.80 -1.28
CA ASP A 43 5.49 -1.85 -0.27
C ASP A 43 4.96 -1.27 1.05
N PHE A 44 5.42 -0.10 1.49
CA PHE A 44 4.83 0.58 2.65
C PHE A 44 3.37 0.97 2.40
N ILE A 45 3.04 1.51 1.23
CA ILE A 45 1.65 1.83 0.86
C ILE A 45 0.77 0.58 0.95
N LYS A 46 1.24 -0.57 0.43
CA LYS A 46 0.51 -1.85 0.52
C LYS A 46 0.30 -2.28 1.97
N LYS A 47 1.34 -2.24 2.81
CA LYS A 47 1.24 -2.60 4.24
C LYS A 47 0.24 -1.73 4.99
N ILE A 48 0.30 -0.42 4.78
CA ILE A 48 -0.63 0.52 5.42
C ILE A 48 -2.04 0.24 4.89
N SER A 49 -2.23 0.11 3.57
CA SER A 49 -3.54 -0.15 2.98
C SER A 49 -4.18 -1.43 3.52
N ASN A 50 -3.41 -2.52 3.64
CA ASN A 50 -3.89 -3.79 4.22
C ASN A 50 -4.28 -3.65 5.69
N ALA A 51 -3.58 -2.83 6.46
CA ALA A 51 -3.92 -2.56 7.86
C ALA A 51 -5.17 -1.67 8.00
N LEU A 52 -5.44 -0.79 7.04
CA LEU A 52 -6.59 0.12 7.07
C LEU A 52 -7.87 -0.49 6.54
N ASN A 53 -7.76 -1.41 5.59
CA ASN A 53 -8.87 -2.18 5.08
C ASN A 53 -8.67 -3.65 5.46
N PRO A 54 -8.83 -4.01 6.75
CA PRO A 54 -8.69 -5.39 7.17
C PRO A 54 -9.66 -6.24 6.35
N GLN A 55 -9.13 -7.19 5.59
CA GLN A 55 -9.97 -8.18 4.94
C GLN A 55 -10.69 -8.96 6.03
N ILE A 56 -12.01 -9.07 5.90
CA ILE A 56 -12.79 -9.96 6.74
C ILE A 56 -12.26 -11.38 6.46
N PRO A 57 -11.79 -12.13 7.48
CA PRO A 57 -11.26 -13.47 7.25
C PRO A 57 -12.38 -14.44 6.85
N GLU A 58 -12.09 -15.39 5.95
CA GLU A 58 -13.03 -16.50 5.70
C GLU A 58 -13.22 -17.37 6.96
N PRO A 59 -14.44 -17.91 7.21
CA PRO A 59 -15.63 -17.88 6.36
C PRO A 59 -16.47 -16.59 6.45
N TRP A 60 -16.07 -15.63 7.28
CA TRP A 60 -16.85 -14.44 7.60
C TRP A 60 -16.96 -13.49 6.40
N ALA A 61 -15.99 -13.51 5.49
CA ALA A 61 -16.06 -12.77 4.23
C ALA A 61 -17.17 -13.30 3.29
N SER A 62 -17.51 -14.59 3.40
CA SER A 62 -18.62 -15.21 2.65
C SER A 62 -19.97 -15.15 3.38
N MET A 63 -20.01 -14.66 4.62
CA MET A 63 -21.22 -14.58 5.44
C MET A 63 -21.86 -13.18 5.35
N THR A 64 -23.19 -13.16 5.36
CA THR A 64 -23.95 -11.92 5.50
C THR A 64 -23.80 -11.34 6.91
N ALA A 65 -24.06 -10.04 7.07
CA ALA A 65 -24.00 -9.38 8.37
C ALA A 65 -24.90 -10.07 9.41
N ASP A 66 -26.09 -10.52 9.03
CA ASP A 66 -27.03 -11.24 9.91
C ASP A 66 -26.50 -12.60 10.36
N GLU A 67 -25.81 -13.33 9.48
CA GLU A 67 -25.18 -14.61 9.80
C GLU A 67 -24.01 -14.43 10.77
N ILE A 68 -23.20 -13.40 10.56
CA ILE A 68 -22.12 -13.01 11.47
C ILE A 68 -22.68 -12.66 12.85
N ILE A 69 -23.72 -11.83 12.92
CA ILE A 69 -24.30 -11.39 14.20
C ILE A 69 -25.00 -12.56 14.92
N LYS A 70 -25.69 -13.46 14.20
CA LYS A 70 -26.24 -14.70 14.78
C LYS A 70 -25.14 -15.62 15.31
N GLY A 71 -24.04 -15.79 14.57
CA GLY A 71 -22.90 -16.62 14.98
C GLY A 71 -22.16 -16.09 16.21
N LEU A 72 -22.15 -14.77 16.40
CA LEU A 72 -21.59 -14.11 17.58
C LEU A 72 -22.47 -14.24 18.85
N GLY A 73 -23.68 -14.81 18.74
CA GLY A 73 -24.57 -15.04 19.89
C GLY A 73 -25.10 -13.75 20.54
N VAL A 74 -25.10 -12.63 19.81
CA VAL A 74 -25.44 -11.30 20.35
C VAL A 74 -26.95 -11.09 20.49
N TYR A 75 -27.77 -11.98 19.92
CA TYR A 75 -29.22 -12.01 20.15
C TYR A 75 -29.59 -13.08 21.17
N ARG A 76 -30.06 -12.65 22.35
CA ARG A 76 -31.04 -13.39 23.16
C ARG A 76 -32.42 -12.80 22.91
#